data_AF-A0A2V9PBF0-F1
#
_entry.id   AF-A0A2V9PBF0-F1
#
_cell.length_a   1.000
_cell.length_b   1.000
_cell.length_c   1.000
_cell.angle_alpha   90.00
_cell.angle_beta   90.00
_cell.angle_gamma   90.00
#
_symmetry.space_group_name_H-M   'P 1'
#
loop_
_entity.id
_entity.type
_entity.pdbx_description
1 polymer ?
#
loop_
_entity_poly.entity_id
_entity_poly.type
_entity_poly.pdbx_seq_one_letter_code
_entity_poly.pdbx_strand_id
1 'polypeptide(L)'
;AGEPAKDGRFIAGFAHALEHTGGYSPAEAKRVAGTLLPDVLPYDPTRPAYFPDNGRTLTDDAFDVFIRILTNGRVTEDKVGPHSDLLLEFPYVGPPRRSRVIHVSNEVTAMQNQT
;
A
#
# COMPACT_ATOMS: atom_id res chain seq x y z
N ALA A 1 -8.85 -14.78 -25.56
CA ALA A 1 -8.36 -13.43 -25.20
C ALA A 1 -9.50 -12.71 -24.49
N GLY A 2 -9.28 -12.14 -23.29
CA GLY A 2 -10.33 -11.48 -22.51
C GLY A 2 -10.62 -12.07 -21.12
N GLU A 3 -9.74 -12.90 -20.56
CA GLU A 3 -9.86 -13.35 -19.16
C GLU A 3 -8.78 -12.67 -18.31
N PRO A 4 -9.04 -11.47 -17.74
CA PRO A 4 -8.06 -10.74 -16.93
C PRO A 4 -7.42 -11.61 -15.84
N ALA A 5 -8.22 -12.47 -15.20
CA ALA A 5 -7.78 -13.40 -14.16
C ALA A 5 -6.76 -14.45 -14.63
N LYS A 6 -6.54 -14.61 -15.95
CA LYS A 6 -5.57 -15.55 -16.52
C LYS A 6 -4.60 -14.86 -17.50
N ASP A 7 -4.55 -13.53 -17.51
CA ASP A 7 -3.73 -12.79 -18.45
C ASP A 7 -2.26 -12.74 -18.01
N GLY A 8 -1.46 -13.68 -18.54
CA GLY A 8 -0.02 -13.78 -18.25
C GLY A 8 0.86 -12.87 -19.10
N ARG A 9 0.31 -11.99 -19.96
CA ARG A 9 1.12 -11.18 -20.90
C ARG A 9 2.13 -10.27 -20.22
N PHE A 10 1.89 -9.90 -18.96
CA PHE A 10 2.78 -9.03 -18.18
C PHE A 10 3.90 -9.76 -17.43
N ILE A 11 3.89 -11.10 -17.37
CA ILE A 11 4.88 -11.88 -16.62
C ILE A 11 6.31 -11.50 -17.02
N ALA A 12 6.58 -11.36 -18.32
CA ALA A 12 7.91 -11.03 -18.81
C ALA A 12 8.39 -9.64 -18.33
N GLY A 13 7.51 -8.64 -18.33
CA GLY A 13 7.84 -7.30 -17.85
C GLY A 13 8.10 -7.25 -16.35
N PHE A 14 7.27 -7.94 -15.55
CA PHE A 14 7.47 -8.05 -14.11
C PHE A 14 8.74 -8.83 -13.77
N ALA A 15 9.02 -9.93 -14.47
CA ALA A 15 10.24 -10.70 -14.28
C ALA A 15 11.48 -9.83 -14.55
N HIS A 16 11.48 -9.10 -15.68
CA HIS A 16 12.57 -8.16 -15.98
C HIS A 16 12.77 -7.11 -14.89
N ALA A 17 11.69 -6.51 -14.38
CA ALA A 17 11.78 -5.56 -13.28
C ALA A 17 12.39 -6.20 -12.01
N LEU A 18 11.94 -7.41 -11.64
CA LEU A 18 12.41 -8.13 -10.46
C LEU A 18 13.90 -8.51 -10.56
N GLU A 19 14.40 -8.89 -11.73
CA GLU A 19 15.83 -9.11 -11.94
C GLU A 19 16.65 -7.87 -11.57
N HIS A 20 16.16 -6.67 -11.90
CA HIS A 20 16.88 -5.41 -11.66
C HIS A 20 16.70 -4.85 -10.25
N THR A 21 15.50 -4.93 -9.67
CA THR A 21 15.19 -4.36 -8.36
C THR A 21 15.55 -5.30 -7.21
N GLY A 22 15.25 -6.59 -7.38
CA GLY A 22 15.44 -7.62 -6.36
C GLY A 22 16.71 -8.46 -6.57
N GLY A 23 17.33 -8.41 -7.74
CA GLY A 23 18.48 -9.26 -8.07
C GLY A 23 18.10 -10.73 -8.15
N TYR A 24 16.86 -11.03 -8.55
CA TYR A 24 16.41 -12.41 -8.78
C TYR A 24 17.14 -13.02 -9.98
N SER A 25 17.35 -14.34 -9.96
CA SER A 25 17.72 -15.04 -11.19
C SER A 25 16.54 -15.03 -12.19
N PRO A 26 16.77 -15.16 -13.51
CA PRO A 26 15.68 -15.12 -14.50
C PRO A 26 14.58 -16.16 -14.25
N ALA A 27 14.95 -17.36 -13.79
CA ALA A 27 13.99 -18.42 -13.47
C ALA A 27 13.14 -18.06 -12.24
N GLU A 28 13.75 -17.50 -11.20
CA GLU A 28 13.04 -17.06 -10.00
C GLU A 28 12.17 -15.84 -10.28
N ALA A 29 12.67 -14.88 -11.04
CA ALA A 29 11.95 -13.68 -11.41
C ALA A 29 10.67 -14.02 -12.17
N LYS A 30 10.74 -14.94 -13.13
CA LYS A 30 9.55 -15.43 -13.86
C LYS A 30 8.55 -16.16 -12.96
N ARG A 31 9.05 -16.97 -12.02
CA ARG A 31 8.20 -17.70 -11.05
C ARG A 31 7.48 -16.73 -10.12
N VAL A 32 8.20 -15.75 -9.55
CA VAL A 32 7.65 -14.73 -8.63
C VAL A 32 6.72 -13.77 -9.38
N ALA A 33 7.08 -13.33 -10.58
CA ALA A 33 6.18 -12.53 -11.42
C ALA A 33 4.85 -13.24 -11.69
N GLY A 34 4.87 -14.57 -11.83
CA GLY A 34 3.66 -15.38 -11.97
C GLY A 34 2.73 -15.39 -10.75
N THR A 35 3.21 -15.02 -9.55
CA THR A 35 2.37 -14.90 -8.36
C THR A 35 1.81 -13.49 -8.16
N LEU A 36 2.37 -12.49 -8.83
CA LEU A 36 1.88 -11.11 -8.84
C LEU A 36 0.77 -10.88 -9.86
N LEU A 37 0.46 -11.90 -10.65
CA LEU A 37 -0.52 -11.87 -11.73
C LEU A 37 -1.56 -12.97 -11.50
N PRO A 38 -2.83 -12.78 -11.90
CA PRO A 38 -3.36 -11.66 -12.68
C PRO A 38 -3.40 -10.31 -11.95
N ASP A 39 -3.43 -9.20 -12.71
CA ASP A 39 -3.58 -7.84 -12.18
C ASP A 39 -4.95 -7.59 -11.53
N VAL A 40 -5.88 -8.53 -11.66
CA VAL A 40 -7.18 -8.56 -11.00
C VAL A 40 -7.09 -9.42 -9.73
N LEU A 41 -7.38 -8.82 -8.58
CA LEU A 41 -7.45 -9.53 -7.30
C LEU A 41 -8.62 -10.54 -7.30
N PRO A 42 -8.36 -11.85 -7.23
CA PRO A 42 -9.42 -12.84 -7.11
C PRO A 42 -10.09 -12.72 -5.74
N TYR A 43 -11.41 -12.90 -5.71
CA TYR A 43 -12.17 -12.90 -4.47
C TYR A 43 -13.20 -14.03 -4.47
N ASP A 44 -13.07 -14.90 -3.49
CA ASP A 44 -14.01 -15.96 -3.15
C ASP A 44 -14.86 -15.49 -1.94
N PRO A 45 -16.17 -15.25 -2.14
CA PRO A 45 -17.06 -14.76 -1.08
C PRO A 45 -17.34 -15.79 0.02
N THR A 46 -16.92 -17.05 -0.15
CA THR A 46 -17.07 -18.09 0.87
C THR A 46 -15.91 -18.12 1.88
N ARG A 47 -14.86 -17.34 1.63
CA ARG A 47 -13.67 -17.25 2.46
C ARG A 47 -13.49 -15.83 3.01
N PRO A 48 -12.87 -15.66 4.19
CA PRO A 48 -12.48 -14.34 4.67
C PRO A 48 -11.58 -13.63 3.66
N ALA A 49 -11.74 -12.31 3.52
CA ALA A 49 -10.84 -11.49 2.72
C ALA A 49 -9.49 -11.31 3.44
N TYR A 50 -8.38 -11.47 2.72
CA TYR A 50 -7.02 -11.24 3.21
C TYR A 50 -6.06 -11.19 2.03
N PHE A 51 -5.29 -10.11 1.89
CA PHE A 51 -4.24 -10.00 0.88
C PHE A 51 -2.99 -10.79 1.30
N PRO A 52 -2.36 -11.55 0.39
CA PRO A 52 -2.64 -11.67 -1.05
C PRO A 52 -3.58 -12.81 -1.43
N ASP A 53 -4.05 -13.61 -0.47
CA ASP A 53 -4.68 -14.91 -0.75
C ASP A 53 -6.13 -14.83 -1.26
N ASN A 54 -6.92 -13.85 -0.80
CA ASN A 54 -8.34 -13.71 -1.14
C ASN A 54 -8.77 -12.23 -1.08
N GLY A 55 -8.64 -11.52 -2.20
CA GLY A 55 -8.94 -10.10 -2.29
C GLY A 55 -8.00 -9.24 -1.43
N ARG A 56 -8.56 -8.20 -0.82
CA ARG A 56 -7.85 -7.28 0.07
C ARG A 56 -8.83 -6.59 1.02
N THR A 57 -8.51 -6.55 2.31
CA THR A 57 -9.21 -5.73 3.31
C THR A 57 -8.62 -4.31 3.36
N LEU A 58 -9.39 -3.34 3.87
CA LEU A 58 -8.88 -1.97 4.07
C LEU A 58 -7.75 -1.90 5.11
N THR A 59 -7.67 -2.90 5.99
CA THR A 59 -6.67 -3.02 7.05
C THR A 59 -5.49 -3.93 6.67
N ASP A 60 -5.44 -4.44 5.43
CA ASP A 60 -4.29 -5.22 4.98
C ASP A 60 -3.12 -4.31 4.61
N ASP A 61 -1.95 -4.66 5.14
CA ASP A 61 -0.68 -4.05 4.78
C ASP A 61 -0.13 -4.69 3.49
N ALA A 62 -0.76 -4.33 2.37
CA ALA A 62 -0.40 -4.88 1.08
C ALA A 62 1.01 -4.44 0.64
N PHE A 63 1.45 -3.24 1.02
CA PHE A 63 2.73 -2.72 0.56
C PHE A 63 3.91 -3.46 1.20
N ASP A 64 3.81 -3.90 2.46
CA ASP A 64 4.80 -4.78 3.09
C ASP A 64 5.04 -6.08 2.31
N VAL A 65 3.99 -6.65 1.72
CA VAL A 65 4.12 -7.82 0.83
C VAL A 65 4.87 -7.44 -0.46
N PHE A 66 4.52 -6.32 -1.09
CA PHE A 66 5.16 -5.88 -2.33
C PHE A 66 6.62 -5.49 -2.13
N ILE A 67 6.97 -4.73 -1.09
CA ILE A 67 8.35 -4.31 -0.84
C ILE A 67 9.25 -5.51 -0.55
N ARG A 68 8.72 -6.52 0.15
CA ARG A 68 9.42 -7.79 0.38
C ARG A 68 9.70 -8.54 -0.92
N ILE A 69 8.74 -8.56 -1.84
CA ILE A 69 8.92 -9.16 -3.16
C ILE A 69 9.91 -8.34 -4.00
N LEU A 70 9.73 -7.02 -4.09
CA LEU A 70 10.59 -6.14 -4.89
C LEU A 70 12.05 -6.18 -4.46
N THR A 71 12.32 -6.34 -3.17
CA THR A 71 13.67 -6.32 -2.62
C THR A 71 14.27 -7.70 -2.41
N ASN A 72 13.60 -8.76 -2.88
CA ASN A 72 13.99 -10.16 -2.62
C ASN A 72 14.25 -10.43 -1.13
N GLY A 73 13.34 -9.97 -0.28
CA GLY A 73 13.38 -10.19 1.16
C GLY A 73 14.34 -9.30 1.95
N ARG A 74 15.11 -8.43 1.30
CA ARG A 74 16.07 -7.55 2.00
C ARG A 74 15.39 -6.46 2.82
N VAL A 75 14.20 -6.03 2.41
CA VAL A 75 13.33 -5.11 3.15
C VAL A 75 12.02 -5.84 3.42
N THR A 76 11.67 -6.02 4.69
CA THR A 76 10.50 -6.80 5.09
C THR A 76 9.25 -5.95 5.29
N GLU A 77 9.41 -4.65 5.53
CA GLU A 77 8.34 -3.69 5.80
C GLU A 77 8.76 -2.25 5.43
N ASP A 78 7.79 -1.37 5.18
CA ASP A 78 8.02 0.06 4.89
C ASP A 78 7.96 0.97 6.13
N LYS A 79 7.72 0.37 7.31
CA LYS A 79 7.53 1.04 8.61
C LYS A 79 6.24 1.86 8.71
N VAL A 80 5.29 1.65 7.80
CA VAL A 80 3.96 2.25 7.79
C VAL A 80 2.93 1.14 7.93
N GLY A 81 2.64 0.77 9.17
CA GLY A 81 1.66 -0.28 9.46
C GLY A 81 0.24 0.04 8.98
N PRO A 82 -0.66 -0.95 8.99
CA PRO A 82 -2.02 -0.79 8.51
C PRO A 82 -2.80 0.23 9.35
N HIS A 83 -3.79 0.88 8.72
CA HIS A 83 -4.71 1.74 9.45
C HIS A 83 -5.45 0.94 10.53
N SER A 84 -5.36 1.43 11.77
CA SER A 84 -6.08 0.87 12.93
C SER A 84 -7.27 1.75 13.33
N ASP A 85 -7.49 2.86 12.64
CA ASP A 85 -8.42 3.92 13.01
C ASP A 85 -9.55 4.14 11.98
N LEU A 86 -9.71 3.23 11.01
CA LEU A 86 -10.77 3.35 10.00
C LEU A 86 -12.16 3.27 10.64
N LEU A 87 -13.06 4.16 10.22
CA LEU A 87 -14.47 4.10 10.58
C LEU A 87 -15.13 2.84 10.01
N LEU A 88 -16.07 2.25 10.76
CA LEU A 88 -16.83 1.07 10.33
C LEU A 88 -17.94 1.37 9.33
N GLU A 89 -18.24 2.65 9.12
CA GLU A 89 -19.26 3.13 8.18
C GLU A 89 -18.61 3.90 7.04
N PHE A 90 -19.28 3.91 5.89
CA PHE A 90 -18.87 4.67 4.72
C PHE A 90 -18.61 6.14 5.11
N PRO A 91 -17.46 6.75 4.74
CA PRO A 91 -16.54 6.33 3.67
C PRO A 91 -15.32 5.50 4.11
N TYR A 92 -15.33 4.89 5.31
CA TYR A 92 -14.24 4.04 5.82
C TYR A 92 -12.87 4.74 5.88
N VAL A 93 -12.84 6.00 6.29
CA VAL A 93 -11.60 6.77 6.53
C VAL A 93 -11.33 6.89 8.03
N GLY A 94 -10.11 7.25 8.41
CA GLY A 94 -9.80 7.59 9.81
C GLY A 94 -10.55 8.84 10.28
N PRO A 95 -10.72 9.03 11.61
CA PRO A 95 -11.38 10.20 12.15
C PRO A 95 -10.65 11.50 11.72
N PRO A 96 -11.38 12.60 11.52
CA PRO A 96 -10.77 13.88 11.18
C PRO A 96 -9.68 14.28 12.19
N ARG A 97 -8.52 14.71 11.70
CA ARG A 97 -7.50 15.29 12.57
C ARG A 97 -8.02 16.60 13.15
N ARG A 98 -7.75 16.85 14.43
CA ARG A 98 -8.10 18.14 15.06
C ARG A 98 -7.43 19.26 14.27
N SER A 99 -8.15 20.36 14.07
CA SER A 99 -7.56 21.56 13.50
C SER A 99 -6.37 21.97 14.36
N ARG A 100 -5.23 22.20 13.71
CA ARG A 100 -4.06 22.74 14.39
C ARG A 100 -4.44 24.13 14.87
N VAL A 101 -4.52 24.33 16.19
CA VAL A 101 -4.63 25.67 16.76
C VAL A 101 -3.31 26.37 16.41
N ILE A 102 -3.32 27.24 15.41
CA ILE A 102 -2.22 28.16 15.17
C ILE A 102 -2.23 29.11 16.36
N HIS A 103 -1.29 28.94 17.29
CA HIS A 103 -1.11 29.92 18.34
C HIS A 103 -0.52 31.17 17.68
N VAL A 104 -1.35 32.16 17.38
CA VAL A 104 -0.87 33.50 17.05
C VAL A 104 -0.40 34.11 18.37
N SER A 105 0.90 34.34 18.50
CA SER A 105 1.44 35.14 19.59
C SER A 105 0.91 36.57 19.41
N ASN A 106 0.16 37.06 20.38
CA ASN A 106 -0.25 38.46 20.43
C ASN A 106 0.96 39.35 20.72
N GLU A 107 1.74 39.71 19.69
CA GLU A 107 2.67 40.84 19.75
C GLU A 107 2.08 42.06 19.01
N VAL A 108 0.85 42.45 19.37
CA VAL A 108 0.32 43.77 19.00
C VAL A 108 -0.50 44.32 20.17
N THR A 109 0.15 44.60 21.31
CA THR A 109 -0.44 45.43 22.38
C THR A 109 0.61 46.32 23.08
N ALA A 110 1.75 46.59 22.45
CA ALA A 110 2.81 47.44 23.03
C ALA A 110 3.16 48.67 22.17
N MET A 111 2.24 49.18 21.36
CA MET A 111 2.40 50.45 20.65
C MET A 111 1.10 51.27 20.65
N GLN A 112 0.55 51.54 21.84
CA GLN A 112 -0.55 52.50 22.00
C GLN A 112 -0.50 53.32 23.30
N ASN A 113 0.58 53.22 24.08
CA ASN A 113 0.81 54.06 25.25
C ASN A 113 2.19 54.73 25.18
N GLN A 114 2.38 55.66 24.25
CA GLN A 114 3.34 56.75 24.39
C GLN A 114 2.68 58.04 23.87
N THR A 115 2.27 58.86 24.85
CA THR A 115 1.97 60.29 24.76
C THR A 115 3.09 61.09 24.15
#